data_AF-A0A2G9P3D2-F1
#
_entry.id   AF-A0A2G9P3D2-F1
#
_cell.length_a   1.000
_cell.length_b   1.000
_cell.length_c   1.000
_cell.angle_alpha   90.00
_cell.angle_beta   90.00
_cell.angle_gamma   90.00
#
_symmetry.space_group_name_H-M   'P 1'
#
loop_
_entity.id
_entity.type
_entity.pdbx_description
1 polymer ?
#
loop_
_entity_poly.entity_id
_entity_poly.type
_entity_poly.pdbx_seq_one_letter_code
_entity_poly.pdbx_strand_id
1 'polypeptide(L)' 'MEPEEVESLGETYDFDSIMHYAKNTFSRGIFLDTILPKYEVNGVKPSIGQRTRLSVGDIAQARKLYQCTGNGICHNLFLY' A
#
# COMPACT_ATOMS: atom_id res chain seq x y z
N MET A 1 -3.27 -16.61 -5.65
CA MET A 1 -2.65 -15.65 -6.58
C MET A 1 -1.50 -16.41 -7.16
N GLU A 2 -1.50 -16.60 -8.47
CA GLU A 2 -0.40 -17.31 -9.10
C GLU A 2 0.87 -16.48 -8.88
N PRO A 3 1.98 -17.08 -8.42
CA PRO A 3 3.23 -16.35 -8.17
C PRO A 3 3.74 -15.59 -9.40
N GLU A 4 3.30 -16.01 -10.58
CA GLU A 4 3.65 -15.42 -11.87
C GLU A 4 2.98 -14.06 -12.12
N GLU A 5 1.89 -13.74 -11.41
CA GLU A 5 1.14 -12.50 -11.61
C GLU A 5 1.64 -11.33 -10.76
N VAL A 6 2.17 -11.62 -9.55
CA VAL A 6 2.54 -10.59 -8.57
C VAL A 6 3.85 -10.95 -7.88
N GLU A 7 4.81 -10.04 -7.96
CA GLU A 7 6.07 -10.09 -7.23
C GLU A 7 6.13 -8.93 -6.23
N SER A 8 6.25 -9.24 -4.94
CA SER A 8 6.27 -8.25 -3.85
C SER A 8 7.63 -7.55 -3.68
N LEU A 9 8.70 -8.06 -4.29
CA LEU A 9 10.06 -7.50 -4.23
C LEU A 9 10.59 -7.39 -2.78
N GLY A 10 10.18 -8.33 -1.93
CA GLY A 10 10.53 -8.38 -0.51
C GLY A 10 9.92 -7.26 0.35
N GLU A 11 8.97 -6.48 -0.17
CA GLU A 11 8.18 -5.55 0.63
C GLU A 11 7.07 -6.28 1.39
N THR A 12 6.79 -5.82 2.62
CA THR A 12 5.70 -6.36 3.45
C THR A 12 4.35 -5.83 3.00
N TYR A 13 3.26 -6.49 3.41
CA TYR A 13 1.91 -5.98 3.18
C TYR A 13 1.73 -4.60 3.82
N ASP A 14 1.42 -3.60 2.99
CA ASP A 14 1.31 -2.21 3.43
C ASP A 14 -0.16 -1.79 3.58
N PHE A 15 -0.61 -1.64 4.83
CA PHE A 15 -1.95 -1.15 5.14
C PHE A 15 -2.16 0.32 4.76
N ASP A 16 -1.08 1.12 4.73
CA ASP A 16 -1.12 2.55 4.43
C ASP A 16 -0.96 2.82 2.91
N SER A 17 -0.77 1.78 2.09
CA SER A 17 -0.65 1.90 0.64
C SER A 17 -1.84 2.65 0.03
N ILE A 18 -1.55 3.56 -0.90
CA ILE A 18 -2.58 4.30 -1.64
C ILE A 18 -3.48 3.36 -2.48
N MET A 19 -2.98 2.17 -2.79
CA MET A 19 -3.70 1.14 -3.53
C MET A 19 -4.61 0.30 -2.64
N HIS A 20 -4.42 0.32 -1.32
CA HIS A 20 -5.25 -0.46 -0.40
C HIS A 20 -6.68 0.08 -0.40
N TYR A 21 -7.68 -0.79 -0.46
CA TYR A 21 -9.09 -0.36 -0.36
C TYR A 21 -9.45 0.13 1.04
N ALA A 22 -10.43 1.03 1.13
CA ALA A 22 -11.02 1.42 2.41
C ALA A 22 -11.86 0.27 2.98
N LYS A 23 -12.04 0.28 4.31
CA LYS A 23 -12.71 -0.80 5.08
C LYS A 23 -14.10 -1.21 4.58
N ASN A 24 -14.86 -0.30 3.97
CA ASN A 24 -16.23 -0.53 3.51
C ASN A 24 -16.37 -0.42 1.97
N THR A 25 -15.26 -0.52 1.23
CA THR A 25 -15.30 -0.46 -0.24
C THR A 25 -16.17 -1.61 -0.78
N PHE A 26 -17.09 -1.27 -1.69
CA PHE A 26 -18.13 -2.18 -2.22
C PHE A 26 -19.05 -2.82 -1.16
N SER A 27 -19.12 -2.23 0.04
CA SER A 27 -20.06 -2.66 1.05
C SER A 27 -21.50 -2.28 0.70
N ARG A 28 -22.45 -3.04 1.25
CA ARG A 28 -23.89 -2.73 1.18
C ARG A 28 -24.30 -1.57 2.09
N GLY A 29 -23.45 -1.18 3.04
CA GLY A 29 -23.75 -0.09 3.97
C GLY A 29 -22.48 0.51 4.59
N ILE A 30 -22.54 1.80 4.94
CA ILE A 30 -21.37 2.56 5.41
C ILE A 30 -20.75 2.01 6.71
N PHE A 31 -21.55 1.31 7.53
CA PHE A 31 -21.13 0.73 8.81
C PHE A 31 -20.80 -0.77 8.71
N LEU A 32 -20.85 -1.35 7.51
CA LEU A 32 -20.52 -2.75 7.28
C LEU A 32 -19.16 -2.80 6.61
N ASP A 33 -18.14 -3.22 7.35
CA ASP A 33 -16.79 -3.36 6.80
C ASP A 33 -16.70 -4.64 5.96
N THR A 34 -16.14 -4.53 4.75
CA THR A 34 -15.82 -5.65 3.84
C THR A 34 -14.37 -6.11 4.00
N ILE A 35 -13.49 -5.25 4.53
CA ILE A 35 -12.07 -5.54 4.75
C ILE A 35 -11.71 -5.17 6.19
N LEU A 36 -11.14 -6.14 6.91
CA LEU A 36 -10.72 -5.99 8.31
C LEU A 36 -9.26 -6.46 8.48
N PRO A 37 -8.35 -5.58 8.96
CA PRO A 37 -7.00 -5.99 9.33
C PRO A 37 -7.03 -7.12 10.38
N LYS A 38 -6.21 -8.16 10.15
CA LYS A 38 -6.19 -9.35 11.01
C LYS A 38 -5.38 -9.19 12.30
N TYR A 39 -4.47 -8.22 12.32
CA TYR A 39 -3.58 -7.97 13.44
C TYR A 39 -3.36 -6.46 13.63
N GLU A 40 -2.88 -6.11 14.81
CA GLU A 40 -2.54 -4.73 15.17
C GLU A 40 -1.10 -4.42 14.77
N VAL A 41 -0.87 -3.15 14.40
CA VAL A 41 0.45 -2.60 14.14
C VAL A 41 0.68 -1.55 15.22
N ASN A 42 1.75 -1.71 16.02
CA ASN A 42 2.05 -0.85 17.16
C ASN A 42 0.90 -0.77 18.20
N GLY A 43 0.19 -1.88 18.43
CA GLY A 43 -0.90 -1.97 19.42
C GLY A 43 -2.19 -1.27 19.02
N VAL A 44 -2.35 -0.92 17.74
CA VAL A 44 -3.57 -0.32 17.19
C VAL A 44 -3.94 -1.03 15.89
N LYS A 45 -5.24 -1.18 15.62
CA LYS A 45 -5.69 -1.66 14.31
C LYS A 45 -5.29 -0.62 13.24
N PRO A 46 -4.52 -1.02 12.21
CA PRO A 46 -4.05 -0.08 11.21
C PRO A 46 -5.22 0.52 10.43
N SER A 47 -5.12 1.81 10.11
CA SER A 47 -6.03 2.47 9.18
C SER A 47 -5.77 1.96 7.76
N ILE A 48 -6.81 1.88 6.93
CA ILE A 48 -6.73 1.42 5.54
C ILE A 48 -7.56 2.31 4.62
N GLY A 49 -7.11 2.45 3.36
CA GLY A 49 -7.85 3.19 2.34
C GLY A 49 -7.54 4.68 2.24
N GLN A 50 -6.36 5.12 2.70
CA GLN A 50 -5.94 6.50 2.52
C GLN A 50 -5.78 6.84 1.03
N ARG A 51 -6.10 8.08 0.65
CA ARG A 51 -5.95 8.61 -0.71
C ARG A 51 -5.26 9.99 -0.71
N THR A 52 -4.43 10.23 0.29
CA THR A 52 -3.83 11.54 0.54
C THR A 52 -2.45 11.65 -0.10
N ARG A 53 -1.60 10.62 0.04
CA ARG A 53 -0.23 10.60 -0.48
C ARG A 53 0.27 9.18 -0.67
N LEU A 54 1.42 9.00 -1.31
CA LEU A 54 2.09 7.71 -1.35
C LEU A 54 2.61 7.31 0.04
N SER A 55 2.48 6.04 0.39
CA SER A 55 3.07 5.50 1.60
C SER A 55 4.58 5.28 1.44
N VAL A 56 5.27 5.00 2.54
CA VAL A 56 6.68 4.60 2.49
C VAL A 56 6.85 3.28 1.74
N GLY A 57 5.91 2.34 1.90
CA GLY A 57 5.90 1.06 1.20
C GLY A 57 5.68 1.20 -0.30
N ASP A 58 4.74 2.05 -0.73
CA ASP A 58 4.47 2.33 -2.15
C ASP A 58 5.75 2.84 -2.84
N ILE A 59 6.43 3.81 -2.22
CA ILE A 59 7.66 4.42 -2.76
C ILE A 59 8.80 3.39 -2.80
N ALA A 60 8.96 2.58 -1.74
CA ALA A 60 10.00 1.57 -1.67
C ALA A 60 9.79 0.47 -2.73
N GLN A 61 8.57 -0.04 -2.86
CA GLN A 61 8.24 -1.09 -3.82
C GLN A 61 8.38 -0.59 -5.25
N ALA A 62 7.88 0.61 -5.57
CA ALA A 62 8.03 1.19 -6.89
C ALA A 62 9.50 1.44 -7.25
N ARG A 63 10.31 1.91 -6.32
CA ARG A 63 11.76 2.10 -6.57
C ARG A 63 12.47 0.79 -6.88
N LYS A 64 12.13 -0.29 -6.18
CA LYS A 64 12.66 -1.64 -6.47
C LYS A 64 12.20 -2.12 -7.85
N LEU A 65 10.91 -1.96 -8.17
CA LEU A 65 10.33 -2.39 -9.44
C LEU A 65 11.01 -1.72 -10.64
N TYR A 66 11.24 -0.41 -10.55
CA TYR A 66 11.87 0.39 -11.61
C TYR A 66 13.40 0.46 -11.50
N GLN A 67 14.02 -0.30 -10.59
CA GLN A 67 15.48 -0.37 -10.40
C GLN A 67 16.13 1.03 -10.25
N CYS A 68 15.52 1.91 -9.47
CA CYS A 68 15.99 3.27 -9.30
C CYS A 68 17.36 3.29 -8.58
N THR A 69 18.45 3.46 -9.32
CA THR A 69 19.79 3.72 -8.77
C THR A 69 19.92 5.20 -8.40
N GLY A 70 20.51 5.50 -7.24
CA GLY A 70 20.47 6.84 -6.64
C GLY A 70 20.94 7.98 -7.56
N ASN A 71 20.23 9.12 -7.45
CA ASN A 71 20.39 10.39 -8.16
C ASN A 71 19.94 10.47 -9.64
N GLY A 72 19.12 9.55 -10.13
CA GLY A 72 18.44 9.63 -11.44
C GLY A 72 16.92 9.35 -11.40
N ILE A 73 16.22 9.79 -12.46
CA ILE A 73 14.82 9.59 -12.94
C ILE A 73 13.68 9.55 -11.88
N CYS A 74 13.79 8.72 -10.84
CA CYS A 74 12.74 8.49 -9.85
C CYS A 74 12.70 9.55 -8.73
N HIS A 75 13.68 10.45 -8.64
CA HIS A 75 13.76 11.44 -7.55
C HIS A 75 12.55 12.39 -7.56
N ASN A 76 12.06 12.79 -8.73
CA ASN A 76 10.92 13.71 -8.86
C ASN A 76 9.55 13.01 -8.90
N LEU A 77 9.51 11.68 -9.00
CA LEU A 77 8.25 10.93 -9.17
C LEU A 77 7.46 10.76 -7.86
N PHE A 78 8.14 10.92 -6.72
CA PHE A 78 7.63 10.55 -5.39
C PHE A 78 7.66 11.70 -4.37
N LEU A 79 7.91 12.94 -4.82
CA LEU A 79 8.04 14.14 -3.98
C LEU A 79 6.81 15.06 -3.99
N TYR A 80 5.69 14.63 -4.59
CA TYR A 80 4.42 15.37 -4.61
C TYR A 80 3.38 14.71 -3.73
#